data_AF-A0A2V2NG45-F1
#
_entry.id   AF-A0A2V2NG45-F1
#
_cell.length_a   1.000
_cell.length_b   1.000
_cell.length_c   1.000
_cell.angle_alpha   90.00
_cell.angle_beta   90.00
_cell.angle_gamma   90.00
#
_symmetry.space_group_name_H-M   'P 1'
#
loop_
_entity.id
_entity.type
_entity.pdbx_description
1 polymer ?
#
loop_
_entity_poly.entity_id
_entity_poly.type
_entity_poly.pdbx_seq_one_letter_code
_entity_poly.pdbx_strand_id
1 'polypeptide(L)' 'MNGVNSCPRCSGHAVFKIEPSGRSHKSGYFQCPNCGLKLGEVVATNAVPDSAIQEYAAISWDRKAQRWRPEDE' A
#
# COMPACT_ATOMS: atom_id res chain seq x y z
N MET A 1 9.95 -6.86 13.87
CA MET A 1 8.79 -6.23 13.20
C MET A 1 8.46 -7.10 11.98
N ASN A 2 7.58 -8.11 12.10
CA ASN A 2 7.41 -9.16 11.06
C ASN A 2 5.97 -9.28 10.51
N GLY A 3 5.14 -8.23 10.59
CA GLY A 3 3.75 -8.27 10.12
C GLY A 3 3.33 -7.16 9.15
N VAL A 4 4.21 -6.18 8.93
CA VAL A 4 3.91 -5.07 8.02
C VAL A 4 3.93 -5.66 6.62
N ASN A 5 2.78 -5.65 5.92
CA ASN A 5 2.54 -6.16 4.56
C ASN A 5 1.97 -7.59 4.43
N SER A 6 1.49 -8.23 5.50
CA SER A 6 0.71 -9.47 5.31
C SER A 6 -0.63 -9.17 4.63
N CYS A 7 -0.98 -9.96 3.60
CA CYS A 7 -2.24 -9.86 2.89
C CYS A 7 -3.38 -10.46 3.69
N PRO A 8 -4.40 -9.68 4.06
CA PRO A 8 -5.53 -10.19 4.85
C PRO A 8 -6.42 -11.16 4.04
N ARG A 9 -6.32 -11.16 2.71
CA ARG A 9 -7.14 -12.00 1.82
C ARG A 9 -6.57 -13.40 1.56
N CYS A 10 -5.26 -13.51 1.30
CA CYS A 10 -4.65 -14.76 0.83
C CYS A 10 -3.39 -15.16 1.61
N SER A 11 -3.11 -14.49 2.74
CA SER A 11 -1.92 -14.72 3.57
C SER A 11 -0.57 -14.53 2.83
N GLY A 12 -0.58 -14.01 1.60
CA GLY A 12 0.62 -13.61 0.86
C GLY A 12 1.24 -12.33 1.41
N HIS A 13 2.35 -11.89 0.82
CA HIS A 13 3.01 -10.63 1.20
C HIS A 13 2.73 -9.54 0.16
N ALA A 14 2.28 -8.38 0.60
CA ALA A 14 2.13 -7.21 -0.23
C ALA A 14 3.47 -6.56 -0.52
N VAL A 15 3.63 -6.07 -1.74
CA VAL A 15 4.84 -5.42 -2.24
C VAL A 15 4.54 -3.95 -2.46
N PHE A 16 5.48 -3.09 -2.04
CA PHE A 16 5.38 -1.66 -2.29
C PHE A 16 5.56 -1.38 -3.79
N LYS A 17 4.69 -0.55 -4.34
CA LYS A 17 4.77 -0.02 -5.69
C LYS A 17 4.60 1.49 -5.65
N ILE A 18 5.30 2.16 -6.56
CA ILE A 18 5.14 3.59 -6.79
C ILE A 18 4.85 3.82 -8.26
N GLU A 19 3.87 4.66 -8.54
CA GLU A 19 3.49 5.02 -9.91
C GLU A 19 3.32 6.54 -10.03
N PRO A 20 3.67 7.12 -11.19
CA PRO A 20 3.42 8.54 -11.44
C PRO A 20 1.91 8.81 -11.46
N SER A 21 1.49 9.86 -10.75
CA SER A 21 0.10 10.28 -10.66
C SER A 21 -0.02 11.70 -11.21
N GLY A 22 -0.14 11.81 -12.53
CA GLY A 22 -0.09 13.11 -13.22
C GLY A 22 1.32 13.72 -13.25
N ARG A 23 1.41 15.03 -13.54
CA ARG A 23 2.70 15.70 -13.81
C ARG A 23 3.56 15.99 -12.58
N SER A 24 2.93 16.21 -11.43
CA SER A 24 3.61 16.70 -10.22
C SER A 24 3.40 15.81 -9.00
N HIS A 25 2.69 14.70 -9.14
CA HIS A 25 2.41 13.77 -8.05
C HIS A 25 2.79 12.35 -8.44
N LYS A 26 2.88 11.52 -7.41
CA LYS A 26 3.11 10.08 -7.48
C LYS A 26 2.27 9.41 -6.40
N SER A 27 1.85 8.20 -6.68
CA SER A 27 1.07 7.36 -5.78
C SER A 27 1.93 6.18 -5.35
N GLY A 28 2.06 5.95 -4.05
CA GLY A 28 2.67 4.76 -3.49
C GLY A 28 1.64 3.91 -2.76
N TYR A 29 1.72 2.60 -2.92
CA TYR A 29 0.76 1.67 -2.32
C TYR A 29 1.38 0.28 -2.16
N PHE A 30 0.78 -0.52 -1.29
CA PHE A 30 1.07 -1.94 -1.18
C PHE A 30 0.03 -2.74 -1.96
N GLN A 31 0.50 -3.70 -2.75
CA GLN A 31 -0.36 -4.63 -3.48
C GLN A 31 0.10 -6.06 -3.25
N CYS A 32 -0.85 -6.95 -2.94
CA CYS A 32 -0.57 -8.37 -2.90
C CYS A 32 -0.48 -8.94 -4.33
N PRO A 33 0.64 -9.55 -4.74
CA PRO A 33 0.79 -10.10 -6.08
C PRO A 33 -0.06 -11.36 -6.32
N ASN A 34 -0.44 -12.09 -5.27
CA ASN A 34 -1.20 -13.34 -5.39
C ASN A 34 -2.70 -13.11 -5.67
N CYS A 35 -3.31 -12.13 -5.00
CA CYS A 35 -4.75 -11.85 -5.14
C CYS A 35 -5.06 -10.47 -5.74
N GLY A 36 -4.05 -9.65 -6.03
CA GLY A 36 -4.24 -8.31 -6.59
C GLY A 36 -4.71 -7.24 -5.60
N LEU A 37 -5.02 -7.60 -4.36
CA LEU A 37 -5.54 -6.69 -3.33
C LEU A 37 -4.59 -5.52 -3.10
N LYS A 38 -5.10 -4.30 -3.28
CA LYS A 38 -4.41 -3.03 -3.07
C LYS A 38 -5.07 -2.31 -1.89
N LEU A 39 -4.31 -2.08 -0.81
CA LEU A 39 -4.74 -1.28 0.32
C LEU A 39 -3.74 -0.17 0.58
N GLY A 40 -4.24 0.91 1.18
CA GLY A 40 -3.37 1.96 1.72
C GLY A 40 -2.58 2.73 0.66
N GLU A 41 -3.26 3.20 -0.39
CA GLU A 41 -2.66 4.15 -1.33
C GLU A 41 -2.42 5.51 -0.67
N VAL A 42 -1.25 6.08 -0.96
CA VAL A 42 -0.82 7.40 -0.55
C VAL A 42 -0.42 8.18 -1.79
N VAL A 43 -1.03 9.35 -1.98
CA VAL A 43 -0.67 10.28 -3.06
C VAL A 43 0.17 11.39 -2.47
N ALA A 44 1.32 11.68 -3.09
CA ALA A 44 2.23 12.72 -2.66
C ALA A 44 2.79 13.48 -3.86
N THR A 45 3.30 14.69 -3.65
CA THR A 45 4.01 15.43 -4.70
C THR A 45 5.34 14.75 -5.03
N ASN A 46 5.87 14.98 -6.23
CA ASN A 46 7.15 14.40 -6.66
C ASN A 46 8.34 14.83 -5.80
N ALA A 47 8.20 15.93 -5.04
CA ALA A 47 9.19 16.42 -4.09
C ALA A 47 9.31 15.55 -2.82
N VAL A 48 8.28 14.78 -2.48
CA VAL A 48 8.31 13.88 -1.31
C VAL A 48 9.18 12.67 -1.64
N PRO A 49 10.12 12.25 -0.79
CA PRO A 49 10.97 11.10 -1.04
C PRO A 49 10.16 9.78 -1.01
N ASP A 50 10.55 8.82 -1.85
CA ASP A 50 9.85 7.54 -2.00
C ASP A 50 9.84 6.74 -0.69
N SER A 51 10.90 6.85 0.12
CA SER A 51 10.99 6.22 1.44
C SER A 51 9.92 6.71 2.42
N ALA A 52 9.59 8.00 2.39
CA ALA A 52 8.51 8.55 3.21
C ALA A 52 7.15 8.01 2.73
N ILE A 53 6.92 7.97 1.42
CA ILE A 53 5.68 7.43 0.86
C ILE A 53 5.52 5.95 1.23
N GLN A 54 6.61 5.17 1.16
CA GLN A 54 6.62 3.76 1.55
C GLN A 54 6.26 3.59 3.02
N GLU A 55 6.80 4.40 3.93
CA GLU A 55 6.46 4.35 5.36
C GLU A 55 4.98 4.69 5.60
N TYR A 56 4.47 5.76 5.00
CA TYR A 56 3.05 6.13 5.11
C TYR A 56 2.12 5.07 4.50
N ALA A 57 2.48 4.51 3.35
CA ALA A 57 1.72 3.43 2.71
C ALA A 57 1.73 2.16 3.57
N ALA A 58 2.83 1.85 4.26
CA ALA A 58 2.93 0.72 5.16
C ALA A 58 2.02 0.88 6.39
N ILE A 59 1.99 2.07 6.99
CA ILE A 59 1.07 2.40 8.09
C ILE A 59 -0.38 2.32 7.62
N SER A 60 -0.68 2.84 6.43
CA SER A 60 -2.01 2.82 5.84
C SER A 60 -2.48 1.39 5.52
N TRP A 61 -1.58 0.56 4.98
CA TRP A 61 -1.80 -0.86 4.73
C TRP A 61 -2.11 -1.59 6.03
N ASP A 62 -1.27 -1.48 7.06
CA ASP A 62 -1.45 -2.18 8.33
C ASP A 62 -2.81 -1.85 8.97
N ARG A 63 -3.17 -0.56 9.03
CA ARG A 63 -4.47 -0.11 9.55
C ARG A 63 -5.64 -0.65 8.75
N LYS A 64 -5.54 -0.64 7.42
CA LYS A 64 -6.61 -1.18 6.55
C LYS A 64 -6.69 -2.69 6.64
N ALA A 65 -5.56 -3.40 6.69
CA ALA A 65 -5.52 -4.86 6.80
C ALA A 65 -6.17 -5.34 8.11
N GLN A 66 -5.98 -4.64 9.23
CA GLN A 66 -6.66 -4.94 10.50
C GLN A 66 -8.19 -4.80 10.43
N ARG A 67 -8.71 -3.98 9.51
CA ARG A 67 -10.14 -3.69 9.36
C ARG A 67 -10.74 -4.29 8.10
N TRP A 68 -9.92 -4.92 7.26
CA TRP A 68 -10.31 -5.39 5.94
C TRP A 68 -11.34 -6.49 6.08
N ARG A 69 -12.45 -6.38 5.34
CA ARG A 69 -13.41 -7.46 5.18
C ARG A 69 -13.44 -7.92 3.73
N PRO A 70 -13.73 -9.20 3.47
CA PRO A 70 -13.90 -9.70 2.11
C PRO A 70 -14.98 -8.98 1.30
N GLU A 71 -15.90 -8.29 1.97
CA GLU A 71 -17.03 -7.56 1.39
C GLU A 71 -16.66 -6.15 0.88
N ASP A 72 -15.45 -5.65 1.20
CA ASP A 72 -14.98 -4.31 0.82
C ASP A 72 -14.37 -4.24 -0.61
N GLU A 73 -14.38 -5.33 -1.37
CA GLU A 73 -13.80 -5.47 -2.72
C GLU A 73 -14.89 -5.63 -3.79
#